data_AF-A0A9D6Y670-F1
#
_entry.id   AF-A0A9D6Y670-F1
#
_cell.length_a   1.000
_cell.length_b   1.000
_cell.length_c   1.000
_cell.angle_alpha   90.00
_cell.angle_beta   90.00
_cell.angle_gamma   90.00
#
_symmetry.space_group_name_H-M   'P 1'
#
loop_
_entity.id
_entity.type
_entity.pdbx_description
1 polymer ?
#
loop_
_entity_poly.entity_id
_entity_poly.type
_entity_poly.pdbx_seq_one_letter_code
_entity_poly.pdbx_strand_id
1 'polypeptide(L)'
;MRARALQVAALLVTLVSGLPLAVQEGPAAWLARIFDPASLKLEAFAGAQLNRKLSTDAIALERGGTKQIAIYTLPLDQVKAAAEHFGKQLGTKAQIMAEGSPFETHVYDLTGASAPARFKGLRLVISRSQFVDNKGQITLEYTPAAQ
;
A
#
# COMPACT_ATOMS: atom_id res chain seq x y z
N MET A 1 48.76 55.56 -19.69
CA MET A 1 47.54 55.84 -20.49
C MET A 1 47.67 55.14 -21.85
N ARG A 2 46.54 54.62 -22.38
CA ARG A 2 46.37 53.83 -23.64
C ARG A 2 46.77 52.35 -23.51
N ALA A 3 46.05 51.33 -23.98
CA ALA A 3 44.66 51.08 -24.40
C ALA A 3 44.51 49.53 -24.43
N ARG A 4 43.46 48.93 -23.84
CA ARG A 4 42.41 48.10 -24.51
C ARG A 4 42.79 47.59 -25.91
N ALA A 5 42.51 46.36 -26.38
CA ALA A 5 41.77 45.18 -25.94
C ALA A 5 42.00 44.08 -27.00
N LEU A 6 41.82 42.79 -26.67
CA LEU A 6 41.16 41.86 -27.61
C LEU A 6 40.57 40.66 -26.84
N GLN A 7 39.26 40.48 -27.02
CA GLN A 7 38.46 39.36 -26.55
C GLN A 7 38.72 38.12 -27.43
N VAL A 8 38.68 36.92 -26.86
CA VAL A 8 38.13 35.74 -27.55
C VAL A 8 37.15 35.07 -26.60
N ALA A 9 35.95 34.85 -27.14
CA ALA A 9 34.76 34.40 -26.46
C ALA A 9 34.63 32.86 -26.40
N ALA A 10 33.82 32.41 -25.44
CA ALA A 10 32.87 31.29 -25.48
C ALA A 10 33.35 29.89 -25.91
N LEU A 11 33.02 28.85 -25.11
CA LEU A 11 31.75 28.14 -25.28
C LEU A 11 31.49 27.17 -24.11
N LEU A 12 30.22 27.17 -23.71
CA LEU A 12 29.54 26.38 -22.69
C LEU A 12 29.34 24.93 -23.14
N VAL A 13 29.58 23.94 -22.28
CA VAL A 13 28.81 22.67 -22.28
C VAL A 13 28.59 22.22 -20.83
N THR A 14 27.56 22.75 -20.19
CA THR A 14 26.97 22.10 -19.00
C THR A 14 26.12 20.94 -19.48
N LEU A 15 26.63 19.71 -19.39
CA LEU A 15 25.82 18.49 -19.46
C LEU A 15 24.97 18.42 -18.18
N VAL A 16 23.80 19.06 -18.17
CA VAL A 16 22.74 18.72 -17.22
C VAL A 16 21.92 17.62 -17.88
N SER A 17 22.30 16.37 -17.60
CA SER A 17 21.44 15.22 -17.87
C SER A 17 20.21 15.35 -16.97
N GLY A 18 19.11 15.86 -17.52
CA GLY A 18 17.80 15.81 -16.89
C GLY A 18 17.31 14.37 -16.80
N LEU A 19 17.88 13.60 -15.87
CA LEU A 19 17.18 12.45 -15.33
C LEU A 19 16.01 13.03 -14.52
N PRO A 20 14.76 12.58 -14.72
CA PRO A 20 13.74 12.86 -13.74
C PRO A 20 14.27 12.28 -12.44
N LEU A 21 14.66 13.15 -11.50
CA LEU A 21 14.78 12.76 -10.12
C LEU A 21 13.37 12.29 -9.78
N ALA A 22 13.16 10.97 -9.75
CA ALA A 22 12.02 10.41 -9.08
C ALA A 22 12.06 11.05 -7.70
N VAL A 23 11.15 12.00 -7.45
CA VAL A 23 11.04 12.65 -6.15
C VAL A 23 10.79 11.51 -5.20
N GLN A 24 11.83 11.11 -4.46
CA GLN A 24 11.74 10.03 -3.52
C GLN A 24 10.67 10.46 -2.52
N GLU A 25 9.52 9.80 -2.55
CA GLU A 25 8.41 10.11 -1.65
C GLU A 25 8.94 10.12 -0.22
N GLY A 26 8.67 11.21 0.49
CA GLY A 26 9.07 11.34 1.88
C GLY A 26 8.07 10.68 2.83
N PRO A 27 8.42 10.53 4.12
CA PRO A 27 7.54 9.92 5.12
C PRO A 27 6.12 10.52 5.20
N ALA A 28 5.99 11.83 5.00
CA ALA A 28 4.68 12.50 4.98
C ALA A 28 3.79 12.04 3.81
N ALA A 29 4.38 11.81 2.63
CA ALA A 29 3.64 11.31 1.47
C ALA A 29 3.18 9.86 1.70
N TRP A 30 4.01 9.02 2.34
CA TRP A 30 3.63 7.66 2.68
C TRP A 30 2.50 7.60 3.71
N LEU A 31 2.51 8.48 4.71
CA LEU A 31 1.41 8.57 5.68
C LEU A 31 0.08 8.93 5.01
N ALA A 32 0.09 9.83 4.02
CA ALA A 32 -1.10 10.19 3.26
C ALA A 32 -1.65 9.04 2.39
N ARG A 33 -0.83 8.02 2.13
CA ARG A 33 -1.21 6.81 1.39
C ARG A 33 -1.65 5.66 2.30
N ILE A 34 -1.72 5.85 3.61
CA ILE A 34 -2.34 4.84 4.47
C ILE A 34 -3.82 4.74 4.10
N PHE A 35 -4.25 3.55 3.70
CA PHE A 35 -5.62 3.33 3.25
C PHE A 35 -6.61 3.46 4.41
N ASP A 36 -7.69 4.23 4.20
CA ASP A 36 -8.83 4.26 5.11
C ASP A 36 -9.95 3.35 4.58
N PRO A 37 -10.25 2.20 5.21
CA PRO A 37 -11.31 1.30 4.76
C PRO A 37 -12.70 1.97 4.75
N ALA A 38 -12.92 3.00 5.58
CA ALA A 38 -14.18 3.74 5.59
C ALA A 38 -14.43 4.49 4.27
N SER A 39 -13.39 4.81 3.49
CA SER A 39 -13.53 5.39 2.15
C SER A 39 -14.30 4.48 1.19
N LEU A 40 -14.22 3.16 1.39
CA LEU A 40 -15.03 2.16 0.67
C LEU A 40 -16.23 1.69 1.49
N LYS A 41 -16.59 2.40 2.58
CA LYS A 41 -17.56 2.01 3.62
C LYS A 41 -17.36 0.59 4.17
N LEU A 42 -16.10 0.15 4.25
CA LEU A 42 -15.75 -1.08 4.95
C LEU A 42 -15.61 -0.75 6.44
N GLU A 43 -16.31 -1.52 7.25
CA GLU A 43 -16.18 -1.48 8.70
C GLU A 43 -14.91 -2.23 9.12
N ALA A 44 -14.10 -1.58 9.95
CA ALA A 44 -12.94 -2.21 10.57
C ALA A 44 -13.37 -3.42 11.40
N PHE A 45 -12.50 -4.43 11.48
CA PHE A 45 -12.75 -5.58 12.33
C PHE A 45 -12.53 -5.22 13.81
N ALA A 46 -13.49 -5.55 14.67
CA ALA A 46 -13.37 -5.30 16.10
C ALA A 46 -12.17 -6.05 16.69
N GLY A 47 -11.30 -5.34 17.42
CA GLY A 47 -10.07 -5.92 17.97
C GLY A 47 -8.85 -5.82 17.06
N ALA A 48 -9.01 -5.39 15.80
CA ALA A 48 -7.89 -5.03 14.93
C ALA A 48 -7.39 -3.61 15.23
N GLN A 49 -6.08 -3.42 15.22
CA GLN A 49 -5.43 -2.13 15.46
C GLN A 49 -4.54 -1.76 14.29
N LEU A 50 -4.67 -0.54 13.78
CA LEU A 50 -3.83 -0.05 12.68
C LEU A 50 -2.36 -0.01 13.13
N ASN A 51 -1.50 -0.74 12.42
CA ASN A 51 -0.06 -0.65 12.58
C ASN A 51 0.50 0.33 11.54
N ARG A 52 0.56 1.61 11.93
CA ARG A 52 1.02 2.70 11.06
C ARG A 52 2.43 2.45 10.52
N LYS A 53 3.34 1.92 11.35
CA LYS A 53 4.71 1.63 10.94
C LYS A 53 4.75 0.59 9.83
N LEU A 54 4.10 -0.56 10.02
CA LEU A 54 4.06 -1.59 8.98
C LEU A 54 3.39 -1.08 7.70
N SER A 55 2.34 -0.27 7.84
CA SER A 55 1.65 0.34 6.69
C SER A 55 2.60 1.25 5.90
N THR A 56 3.32 2.16 6.58
CA THR A 56 4.28 3.06 5.92
C THR A 56 5.46 2.31 5.32
N ASP A 57 5.95 1.27 6.00
CA ASP A 57 7.05 0.44 5.50
C ASP A 57 6.62 -0.29 4.21
N ALA A 58 5.40 -0.85 4.18
CA ALA A 58 4.85 -1.48 2.98
C ALA A 58 4.67 -0.49 1.83
N ILE A 59 4.22 0.74 2.11
CA ILE A 59 4.08 1.80 1.11
C ILE A 59 5.45 2.23 0.56
N ALA A 60 6.46 2.39 1.41
CA ALA A 60 7.80 2.73 0.97
C ALA A 60 8.39 1.67 0.02
N LEU A 61 8.04 0.39 0.24
CA LEU A 61 8.46 -0.72 -0.62
C LEU A 61 7.80 -0.73 -2.01
N GLU A 62 6.68 -0.02 -2.22
CA GLU A 62 6.05 0.14 -3.54
C GLU A 62 6.84 1.07 -4.48
N ARG A 63 7.91 1.75 -4.00
CA ARG A 63 8.84 2.56 -4.81
C ARG A 63 8.17 3.57 -5.76
N GLY A 64 7.19 4.33 -5.26
CA GLY A 64 6.49 5.34 -6.04
C GLY A 64 5.25 4.83 -6.79
N GLY A 65 4.75 3.64 -6.46
CA GLY A 65 3.43 3.18 -6.91
C GLY A 65 2.28 4.06 -6.38
N THR A 66 1.06 3.81 -6.84
CA THR A 66 -0.15 4.57 -6.43
C THR A 66 -1.01 3.86 -5.39
N LYS A 67 -0.59 2.67 -4.94
CA LYS A 67 -1.33 1.90 -3.95
C LYS A 67 -1.44 2.63 -2.62
N GLN A 68 -2.63 2.59 -2.04
CA GLN A 68 -2.86 2.90 -0.65
C GLN A 68 -2.83 1.59 0.14
N ILE A 69 -2.16 1.56 1.28
CA ILE A 69 -1.98 0.32 2.05
C ILE A 69 -2.28 0.57 3.52
N ALA A 70 -3.06 -0.31 4.13
CA ALA A 70 -3.25 -0.33 5.57
C ALA A 70 -3.04 -1.74 6.11
N ILE A 71 -2.21 -1.83 7.14
CA ILE A 71 -1.90 -3.07 7.83
C ILE A 71 -2.42 -2.95 9.26
N TYR A 72 -3.34 -3.83 9.62
CA TYR A 72 -3.85 -3.97 10.97
C TYR A 72 -3.29 -5.24 11.60
N THR A 73 -3.00 -5.18 12.90
CA THR A 73 -2.68 -6.35 13.72
C THR A 73 -3.89 -6.72 14.58
N LEU A 74 -4.05 -8.01 14.86
CA LEU A 74 -5.16 -8.54 15.65
C LEU A 74 -4.67 -9.76 16.46
N PRO A 75 -5.42 -10.21 17.49
CA PRO A 75 -5.15 -11.49 18.12
C PRO A 75 -5.10 -12.63 17.10
N LEU A 76 -4.15 -13.57 17.26
CA LEU A 76 -3.91 -14.64 16.28
C LEU A 76 -5.12 -15.57 16.11
N ASP A 77 -5.84 -15.84 17.19
CA ASP A 77 -7.06 -16.63 17.23
C ASP A 77 -8.25 -15.96 16.49
N GLN A 78 -8.15 -14.67 16.15
CA GLN A 78 -9.20 -13.93 15.47
C GLN A 78 -9.01 -13.85 13.94
N VAL A 79 -7.97 -14.45 13.36
CA VAL A 79 -7.70 -14.43 11.90
C VAL A 79 -8.91 -14.93 11.10
N LYS A 80 -9.50 -16.07 11.49
CA LYS A 80 -10.66 -16.64 10.82
C LYS A 80 -11.91 -15.76 10.98
N ALA A 81 -12.14 -15.24 12.18
CA ALA A 81 -13.27 -14.34 12.44
C ALA A 81 -13.18 -13.04 11.63
N ALA A 82 -11.97 -12.48 11.48
CA ALA A 82 -11.73 -11.33 10.61
C ALA A 82 -11.99 -11.67 9.14
N ALA A 83 -11.56 -12.84 8.67
CA ALA A 83 -11.85 -13.28 7.32
C ALA A 83 -13.36 -13.40 7.07
N GLU A 84 -14.11 -14.01 7.97
CA GLU A 84 -15.57 -14.12 7.87
C GLU A 84 -16.27 -12.74 7.90
N HIS A 85 -15.80 -11.82 8.75
CA HIS A 85 -16.30 -10.45 8.84
C HIS A 85 -16.18 -9.71 7.50
N PHE A 86 -15.00 -9.73 6.89
CA PHE A 86 -14.81 -9.08 5.60
C PHE A 86 -15.52 -9.80 4.46
N GLY A 87 -15.59 -11.14 4.48
CA GLY A 87 -16.35 -11.90 3.47
C GLY A 87 -17.83 -11.49 3.41
N LYS A 88 -18.45 -11.26 4.57
CA LYS A 88 -19.84 -10.74 4.65
C LYS A 88 -19.97 -9.35 4.06
N GLN A 89 -19.05 -8.44 4.35
CA GLN A 89 -19.09 -7.06 3.84
C GLN A 89 -18.81 -6.99 2.33
N LEU A 90 -17.90 -7.82 1.84
CA LEU A 90 -17.51 -7.86 0.43
C LEU A 90 -18.51 -8.65 -0.43
N GLY A 91 -19.37 -9.47 0.18
CA GLY A 91 -20.34 -10.30 -0.51
C GLY A 91 -19.68 -11.43 -1.34
N THR A 92 -18.47 -11.84 -0.96
CA THR A 92 -17.72 -12.89 -1.66
C THR A 92 -16.94 -13.76 -0.65
N LYS A 93 -16.48 -14.92 -1.10
CA LYS A 93 -15.64 -15.83 -0.30
C LYS A 93 -14.16 -15.55 -0.57
N ALA A 94 -13.34 -15.74 0.46
CA ALA A 94 -11.89 -15.74 0.29
C ALA A 94 -11.44 -16.94 -0.54
N GLN A 95 -10.39 -16.74 -1.33
CA GLN A 95 -9.50 -17.82 -1.69
C GLN A 95 -8.65 -18.18 -0.45
N ILE A 96 -8.69 -19.44 -0.04
CA ILE A 96 -7.93 -19.93 1.11
C ILE A 96 -6.66 -20.62 0.60
N MET A 97 -5.51 -20.23 1.13
CA MET A 97 -4.23 -20.89 0.91
C MET A 97 -3.79 -21.60 2.19
N ALA A 98 -3.20 -22.79 2.04
CA ALA A 98 -2.71 -23.62 3.15
C ALA A 98 -3.78 -23.85 4.24
N GLU A 99 -5.00 -24.18 3.81
CA GLU A 99 -6.15 -24.45 4.68
C GLU A 99 -5.82 -25.53 5.73
N GLY A 100 -6.22 -25.28 6.98
CA GLY A 100 -5.96 -26.16 8.11
C GLY A 100 -4.54 -26.11 8.67
N SER A 101 -3.68 -25.20 8.17
CA SER A 101 -2.31 -25.02 8.65
C SER A 101 -2.18 -23.78 9.55
N PRO A 102 -1.12 -23.68 10.39
CA PRO A 102 -0.84 -22.46 11.15
C PRO A 102 -0.46 -21.24 10.28
N PHE A 103 -0.37 -21.42 8.96
CA PHE A 103 -0.09 -20.39 7.97
C PHE A 103 -1.27 -20.15 7.01
N GLU A 104 -2.47 -20.59 7.39
CA GLU A 104 -3.70 -20.34 6.63
C GLU A 104 -3.82 -18.85 6.28
N THR A 105 -4.07 -18.59 5.00
CA THR A 105 -4.15 -17.24 4.45
C THR A 105 -5.44 -17.09 3.66
N HIS A 106 -6.23 -16.09 4.00
CA HIS A 106 -7.47 -15.74 3.32
C HIS A 106 -7.20 -14.54 2.39
N VAL A 107 -7.47 -14.71 1.10
CA VAL A 107 -7.27 -13.69 0.08
C VAL A 107 -8.59 -13.31 -0.56
N TYR A 108 -8.89 -12.03 -0.57
CA TYR A 108 -9.96 -11.43 -1.34
C TYR A 108 -9.33 -10.56 -2.42
N ASP A 109 -9.35 -11.01 -3.67
CA ASP A 109 -8.84 -10.26 -4.81
C ASP A 109 -10.00 -9.63 -5.59
N LEU A 110 -10.15 -8.31 -5.43
CA LEU A 110 -11.18 -7.50 -6.10
C LEU A 110 -10.52 -6.53 -7.08
N THR A 111 -9.36 -6.88 -7.64
CA THR A 111 -8.67 -6.07 -8.66
C THR A 111 -9.15 -6.37 -10.09
N GLY A 112 -9.79 -7.53 -10.30
CA GLY A 112 -10.25 -8.00 -11.60
C GLY A 112 -11.50 -7.29 -12.15
N ALA A 113 -11.83 -7.59 -13.41
CA ALA A 113 -12.98 -6.98 -14.11
C ALA A 113 -14.35 -7.33 -13.50
N SER A 114 -14.46 -8.50 -12.85
CA SER A 114 -15.69 -8.98 -12.21
C SER A 114 -15.89 -8.47 -10.77
N ALA A 115 -14.96 -7.66 -10.25
CA ALA A 115 -15.07 -7.11 -8.92
C ALA A 115 -16.28 -6.16 -8.81
N PRO A 116 -17.00 -6.14 -7.67
CA PRO A 116 -18.03 -5.14 -7.43
C PRO A 116 -17.45 -3.74 -7.59
N ALA A 117 -18.13 -2.87 -8.33
CA ALA A 117 -17.60 -1.53 -8.69
C ALA A 117 -17.09 -0.73 -7.49
N ARG A 118 -17.78 -0.85 -6.33
CA ARG A 118 -17.42 -0.21 -5.07
C ARG A 118 -16.07 -0.67 -4.50
N PHE A 119 -15.68 -1.92 -4.72
CA PHE A 119 -14.46 -2.51 -4.16
C PHE A 119 -13.40 -2.77 -5.22
N LYS A 120 -13.62 -2.28 -6.45
CA LYS A 120 -12.70 -2.52 -7.56
C LYS A 120 -11.33 -1.91 -7.26
N GLY A 121 -10.27 -2.70 -7.40
CA GLY A 121 -8.90 -2.30 -7.08
C GLY A 121 -8.49 -2.62 -5.64
N LEU A 122 -9.38 -3.21 -4.82
CA LEU A 122 -9.06 -3.68 -3.48
C LEU A 122 -8.48 -5.10 -3.53
N ARG A 123 -7.41 -5.33 -2.78
CA ARG A 123 -6.93 -6.65 -2.39
C ARG A 123 -6.83 -6.69 -0.88
N LEU A 124 -7.43 -7.72 -0.27
CA LEU A 124 -7.40 -7.93 1.17
C LEU A 124 -6.78 -9.30 1.45
N VAL A 125 -5.78 -9.33 2.33
CA VAL A 125 -5.09 -10.55 2.76
C VAL A 125 -5.15 -10.63 4.28
N ILE A 126 -5.58 -11.77 4.81
CA ILE A 126 -5.70 -11.99 6.25
C ILE A 126 -4.99 -13.29 6.59
N SER A 127 -3.99 -13.21 7.45
CA SER A 127 -3.12 -14.34 7.82
C SER A 127 -2.50 -14.12 9.19
N ARG A 128 -1.67 -15.07 9.64
CA ARG A 128 -0.69 -14.81 10.69
C ARG A 128 0.26 -13.68 10.26
N SER A 129 0.63 -12.79 11.19
CA SER A 129 1.65 -11.77 10.95
C SER A 129 3.04 -12.40 10.90
N GLN A 130 3.85 -11.99 9.94
CA GLN A 130 5.26 -12.37 9.82
C GLN A 130 6.20 -11.43 10.61
N PHE A 131 5.68 -10.28 11.05
CA PHE A 131 6.47 -9.20 11.63
C PHE A 131 6.13 -8.91 13.10
N VAL A 132 4.99 -9.42 13.58
CA VAL A 132 4.55 -9.23 14.96
C VAL A 132 4.21 -10.58 15.57
N ASP A 133 5.00 -10.98 16.57
CA ASP A 133 4.86 -12.28 17.20
C ASP A 133 3.48 -12.50 17.81
N ASN A 134 2.96 -13.71 17.59
CA ASN A 134 1.67 -14.17 18.11
C ASN A 134 0.48 -13.25 17.76
N LYS A 135 0.54 -12.60 16.59
CA LYS A 135 -0.56 -11.79 16.05
C LYS A 135 -1.01 -12.28 14.68
N GLY A 136 -2.29 -12.06 14.39
CA GLY A 136 -2.81 -12.01 13.04
C GLY A 136 -2.49 -10.68 12.38
N GLN A 137 -2.66 -10.63 11.06
CA GLN A 137 -2.52 -9.44 10.24
C GLN A 137 -3.65 -9.36 9.23
N ILE A 138 -4.19 -8.16 9.05
CA ILE A 138 -5.08 -7.79 7.96
C ILE A 138 -4.30 -6.78 7.10
N THR A 139 -4.00 -7.13 5.85
CA THR A 139 -3.40 -6.23 4.87
C THR A 139 -4.47 -5.84 3.86
N LEU A 140 -4.76 -4.54 3.78
CA LEU A 140 -5.61 -3.93 2.76
C LEU A 140 -4.72 -3.17 1.79
N GLU A 141 -4.73 -3.56 0.52
CA GLU A 141 -4.09 -2.84 -0.58
C GLU A 141 -5.18 -2.33 -1.51
N TYR A 142 -5.24 -1.02 -1.72
CA TYR A 142 -6.22 -0.40 -2.60
C TYR A 142 -5.51 0.40 -3.68
N THR A 143 -5.83 0.11 -4.94
CA THR A 143 -5.42 0.95 -6.07
C THR A 143 -6.64 1.72 -6.55
N PRO A 144 -6.74 3.02 -6.26
CA PRO A 144 -7.82 3.84 -6.78
C PRO A 144 -7.82 3.78 -8.31
N ALA A 145 -9.00 3.71 -8.94
CA ALA A 145 -9.09 3.96 -10.37
C ALA A 145 -8.52 5.36 -10.65
N ALA A 146 -7.72 5.49 -11.73
CA ALA A 146 -7.24 6.79 -12.16
C ALA A 146 -8.46 7.72 -12.35
N GLN A 147 -8.47 8.84 -11.62
CA GLN A 147 -9.47 9.90 -11.78
C GLN A 147 -9.23 10.65 -13.09
#